data_AF-A0A833HEJ1-F1
#
_entry.id   AF-A0A833HEJ1-F1
#
_cell.length_a   1.000
_cell.length_b   1.000
_cell.length_c   1.000
_cell.angle_alpha   90.00
_cell.angle_beta   90.00
_cell.angle_gamma   90.00
#
_symmetry.space_group_name_H-M   'P 1'
#
loop_
_entity.id
_entity.type
_entity.pdbx_description
1 polymer ?
#
loop_
_entity_poly.entity_id
_entity_poly.type
_entity_poly.pdbx_seq_one_letter_code
_entity_poly.pdbx_strand_id
1 'polypeptide(L)'
;MSSRKKTLLADVERALLEALSESPAVQRTLWKLQREGWTLRLHLDCAHDSEADSEAGAEPPAAAPAARSRGRDADAEFRIDASDLRFLRSIGIDPTRKRRARGAR
;
A
#
# COMPACT_ATOMS: atom_id res chain seq x y z
N MET A 1 5.59 6.46 24.58
CA MET A 1 4.97 5.33 23.83
C MET A 1 5.70 4.94 22.53
N SER A 2 6.52 5.82 21.92
CA SER A 2 7.20 5.50 20.64
C SER A 2 8.34 4.46 20.76
N SER A 3 9.07 4.43 21.88
CA SER A 3 10.26 3.56 22.03
C SER A 3 9.93 2.06 21.98
N ARG A 4 8.85 1.63 22.63
CA ARG A 4 8.44 0.21 22.66
C ARG A 4 8.01 -0.31 21.28
N LYS A 5 7.29 0.49 20.50
CA LYS A 5 6.93 0.14 19.11
C LYS A 5 8.18 -0.07 18.26
N LYS A 6 9.18 0.81 18.38
CA LYS A 6 10.44 0.69 17.66
C LYS A 6 11.21 -0.58 18.04
N THR A 7 11.25 -0.92 19.33
CA THR A 7 11.88 -2.16 19.80
C THR A 7 11.20 -3.39 19.22
N LEU A 8 9.86 -3.46 19.27
CA LEU A 8 9.12 -4.60 18.72
C LEU A 8 9.31 -4.76 17.21
N LEU A 9 9.36 -3.64 16.47
CA LEU A 9 9.65 -3.69 15.03
C LEU A 9 11.08 -4.19 14.76
N ALA A 10 12.06 -3.75 15.54
CA ALA A 10 13.44 -4.21 15.42
C ALA A 10 13.58 -5.71 15.76
N ASP A 11 12.84 -6.19 16.77
CA ASP A 11 12.84 -7.61 17.15
C ASP A 11 12.23 -8.47 16.03
N VAL A 12 11.12 -8.02 15.43
CA VAL A 12 10.48 -8.70 14.29
C VAL A 12 11.39 -8.70 13.06
N GLU A 13 12.03 -7.56 12.76
CA GLU A 13 12.99 -7.45 11.66
C GLU A 13 14.14 -8.45 11.84
N ARG A 14 14.71 -8.52 13.05
CA ARG A 14 15.78 -9.47 13.36
C ARG A 14 15.34 -10.91 13.21
N ALA A 15 14.18 -11.28 13.77
CA ALA A 15 13.65 -12.63 13.70
C ALA A 15 13.35 -13.07 12.26
N LEU A 16 12.84 -12.15 11.42
CA LEU A 16 12.61 -12.43 10.01
C LEU A 16 13.91 -12.61 9.24
N LEU A 17 14.91 -11.76 9.47
CA LEU A 17 16.22 -11.91 8.82
C LEU A 17 16.87 -13.24 9.19
N GLU A 18 16.78 -13.64 10.45
CA GLU A 18 17.28 -14.93 10.94
C GLU A 18 16.56 -16.09 10.23
N ALA A 19 15.22 -16.11 10.25
CA ALA A 19 14.42 -17.14 9.57
C ALA A 19 14.67 -17.23 8.06
N LEU A 20 14.85 -16.08 7.38
CA LEU A 20 15.16 -16.04 5.95
C LEU A 20 16.58 -16.55 5.65
N SER A 21 17.53 -16.32 6.55
CA SER A 21 18.90 -16.80 6.41
C SER A 21 19.01 -18.31 6.66
N GLU A 22 18.23 -18.84 7.60
CA GLU A 22 18.22 -20.27 7.94
C GLU A 22 17.40 -21.11 6.97
N SER A 23 16.52 -20.51 6.16
CA SER A 23 15.68 -21.25 5.20
C SER A 23 16.40 -21.48 3.86
N PRO A 24 16.91 -22.70 3.59
CA PRO A 24 17.60 -22.98 2.32
C PRO A 24 16.66 -22.89 1.11
N ALA A 25 15.34 -23.06 1.31
CA ALA A 25 14.34 -22.91 0.26
C ALA A 25 14.22 -21.46 -0.20
N VAL A 26 14.20 -20.51 0.74
CA VAL A 26 14.17 -19.07 0.46
C VAL A 26 15.45 -18.67 -0.26
N GLN A 27 16.61 -19.08 0.26
CA GLN A 27 17.91 -18.78 -0.34
C GLN A 27 17.99 -19.23 -1.81
N ARG A 28 17.55 -20.47 -2.11
CA ARG A 28 17.53 -20.98 -3.50
C ARG A 28 16.66 -20.12 -4.42
N THR A 29 15.50 -19.67 -3.95
CA THR A 29 14.59 -18.84 -4.75
C THR A 29 15.15 -17.43 -4.95
N LEU A 30 15.79 -16.88 -3.92
CA LEU A 30 16.41 -15.56 -3.95
C LEU A 30 17.58 -15.52 -4.97
N TRP A 31 18.39 -16.58 -4.99
CA TRP A 31 19.46 -16.76 -5.99
C TRP A 31 18.92 -16.83 -7.42
N LYS A 32 17.79 -17.51 -7.65
CA LYS A 32 17.17 -17.55 -8.98
C LYS A 32 16.70 -16.16 -9.42
N LEU A 33 16.01 -15.43 -8.54
CA LEU A 33 15.55 -14.07 -8.80
C LEU A 33 16.70 -13.11 -9.11
N GLN A 34 17.81 -13.20 -8.37
CA GLN A 34 19.00 -12.39 -8.63
C GLN A 34 19.67 -12.73 -9.96
N ARG A 35 19.73 -14.00 -10.35
CA ARG A 35 20.29 -14.42 -11.66
C ARG A 35 19.48 -13.89 -12.84
N GLU A 36 18.18 -13.68 -12.64
CA GLU A 36 17.28 -13.09 -13.62
C GLU A 36 17.32 -11.54 -13.59
N GLY A 37 18.11 -10.93 -12.70
CA GLY A 37 18.30 -9.48 -12.60
C GLY A 37 17.26 -8.75 -11.76
N TRP A 38 16.43 -9.48 -11.01
CA TRP A 38 15.42 -8.87 -10.14
C TRP A 38 16.01 -8.42 -8.80
N THR A 39 15.51 -7.31 -8.28
CA THR A 39 15.80 -6.84 -6.92
C THR A 39 14.58 -7.06 -6.03
N LEU A 40 14.77 -7.73 -4.90
CA LEU A 40 13.71 -7.98 -3.93
C LEU A 40 13.63 -6.84 -2.91
N ARG A 41 12.41 -6.41 -2.56
CA ARG A 41 12.15 -5.53 -1.41
C ARG A 41 10.97 -6.07 -0.62
N LEU A 42 11.14 -6.19 0.69
CA LEU A 42 10.09 -6.57 1.62
C LEU A 42 9.63 -5.30 2.34
N HIS A 43 8.32 -5.04 2.35
CA HIS A 43 7.73 -3.98 3.16
C HIS A 43 6.90 -4.62 4.27
N LEU A 44 7.10 -4.20 5.51
CA LEU A 44 6.39 -4.69 6.68
C LEU A 44 5.57 -3.55 7.26
N ASP A 45 4.25 -3.65 7.14
CA ASP A 45 3.32 -2.72 7.76
C ASP A 45 2.72 -3.36 9.01
N CYS A 46 3.08 -2.83 10.18
CA CYS A 46 2.42 -3.19 11.44
C CYS A 46 1.37 -2.13 11.79
N ALA A 47 0.13 -2.39 11.40
CA ALA A 47 -1.03 -1.68 11.91
C ALA A 47 -1.45 -2.29 13.25
N HIS A 48 -1.90 -1.45 14.18
CA HIS A 48 -2.54 -1.89 15.41
C HIS A 48 -4.04 -1.72 15.21
N ASP A 49 -4.75 -2.81 14.92
CA ASP A 49 -6.20 -2.79 14.83
C ASP A 49 -6.75 -2.54 16.23
N SER A 50 -7.10 -1.28 16.47
CA SER A 50 -7.75 -0.83 17.71
C SER A 50 -9.28 -1.04 17.65
N GLU A 51 -9.76 -1.74 16.61
CA GLU A 51 -11.19 -1.91 16.28
C GLU A 51 -11.66 -3.36 16.44
N ALA A 52 -11.05 -4.14 17.34
CA ALA A 52 -11.53 -5.47 17.69
C ALA A 52 -12.67 -5.49 18.73
N ASP A 53 -13.45 -4.40 18.84
CA ASP A 53 -14.65 -4.34 19.69
C ASP A 53 -15.83 -3.58 19.05
N SER A 54 -15.90 -3.55 17.71
CA SER A 54 -17.14 -3.14 17.03
C SER A 54 -17.26 -3.84 15.67
N GLU A 55 -18.05 -4.91 15.72
CA GLU A 55 -18.92 -5.42 14.65
C GLU A 55 -18.28 -6.09 13.43
N ALA A 56 -18.27 -7.42 13.51
CA ALA A 56 -18.71 -8.37 12.48
C ALA A 56 -18.97 -7.83 11.07
N GLY A 57 -18.19 -8.30 10.08
CA GLY A 57 -18.66 -8.32 8.70
C GLY A 57 -17.58 -8.40 7.62
N ALA A 58 -17.59 -9.53 6.90
CA ALA A 58 -17.26 -9.68 5.48
C ALA A 58 -15.78 -9.79 5.02
N GLU A 59 -15.46 -11.04 4.66
CA GLU A 59 -14.64 -11.56 3.54
C GLU A 59 -13.19 -11.09 3.25
N PRO A 60 -12.31 -12.03 2.80
CA PRO A 60 -10.93 -11.72 2.45
C PRO A 60 -10.82 -11.19 1.02
N PRO A 61 -10.14 -10.06 0.73
CA PRO A 61 -9.91 -9.68 -0.65
C PRO A 61 -8.64 -10.33 -1.20
N ALA A 62 -8.83 -10.92 -2.37
CA ALA A 62 -7.79 -11.42 -3.26
C ALA A 62 -6.74 -10.35 -3.59
N ALA A 63 -5.52 -10.84 -3.89
CA ALA A 63 -4.35 -10.06 -4.24
C ALA A 63 -4.58 -8.94 -5.27
N ALA A 64 -4.19 -7.71 -4.92
CA ALA A 64 -3.89 -6.62 -5.85
C ALA A 64 -2.85 -5.65 -5.23
N PRO A 65 -1.99 -4.99 -6.04
CA PRO A 65 -0.76 -4.37 -5.55
C PRO A 65 -0.95 -2.93 -5.04
N ALA A 66 -0.32 -2.65 -3.90
CA ALA A 66 0.18 -1.35 -3.41
C ALA A 66 -0.74 -0.11 -3.46
N ALA A 67 -1.32 0.28 -2.31
CA ALA A 67 -1.61 1.68 -2.00
C ALA A 67 -1.77 1.94 -0.49
N ARG A 68 -0.72 2.52 0.10
CA ARG A 68 -0.71 3.56 1.14
C ARG A 68 -1.89 3.60 2.12
N SER A 69 -1.64 3.13 3.33
CA SER A 69 -2.38 3.49 4.54
C SER A 69 -2.43 5.01 4.71
N ARG A 70 -3.64 5.58 4.72
CA ARG A 70 -3.91 6.89 5.33
C ARG A 70 -4.81 6.66 6.54
N GLY A 71 -4.20 6.71 7.72
CA GLY A 71 -4.94 6.94 8.95
C GLY A 71 -5.51 8.36 8.93
N ARG A 72 -6.85 8.41 8.96
CA ARG A 72 -7.74 9.33 9.68
C ARG A 72 -7.24 10.76 9.96
N ASP A 73 -7.93 11.70 9.28
CA ASP A 73 -8.20 13.10 9.66
C ASP A 73 -7.03 14.09 9.76
N ALA A 74 -6.43 14.39 8.61
CA ALA A 74 -6.10 15.78 8.28
C ALA A 74 -6.83 16.07 6.97
N ASP A 75 -7.96 16.78 7.05
CA ASP A 75 -8.87 17.19 5.96
C ASP A 75 -8.83 16.24 4.75
N ALA A 76 -9.83 15.36 4.61
CA ALA A 76 -9.98 14.48 3.45
C ALA A 76 -10.11 15.28 2.15
N GLU A 77 -8.98 15.80 1.68
CA GLU A 77 -8.84 16.58 0.47
C GLU A 77 -8.94 15.57 -0.66
N PHE A 78 -10.02 15.70 -1.43
CA PHE A 78 -10.18 14.96 -2.65
C PHE A 78 -8.96 15.22 -3.55
N ARG A 79 -8.15 14.19 -3.77
CA ARG A 79 -6.96 14.24 -4.60
C ARG A 79 -7.15 13.29 -5.77
N ILE A 80 -7.16 13.85 -6.97
CA ILE A 80 -7.13 13.10 -8.22
C ILE A 80 -5.67 12.81 -8.56
N ASP A 81 -5.31 11.54 -8.79
CA ASP A 81 -3.98 11.17 -9.25
C ASP A 81 -3.88 11.00 -10.79
N ALA A 82 -2.69 10.68 -11.29
CA ALA A 82 -2.46 10.54 -12.73
C ALA A 82 -3.19 9.33 -13.36
N SER A 83 -3.49 8.29 -12.58
CA SER A 83 -4.27 7.13 -13.02
C SER A 83 -5.74 7.53 -13.15
N ASP A 84 -6.27 8.24 -12.16
CA ASP A 84 -7.62 8.79 -12.17
C ASP A 84 -7.84 9.72 -13.35
N LEU A 85 -6.87 10.59 -13.67
CA LEU A 85 -6.95 11.46 -14.85
C LEU A 85 -7.02 10.67 -16.17
N ARG A 86 -6.32 9.53 -16.27
CA ARG A 86 -6.39 8.67 -17.46
C ARG A 86 -7.73 7.98 -17.58
N PHE A 87 -8.27 7.48 -16.46
CA PHE A 87 -9.58 6.86 -16.40
C PHE A 87 -10.70 7.85 -16.74
N LEU A 88 -10.71 9.04 -16.13
CA LEU A 88 -11.71 10.05 -16.42
C LEU A 88 -11.71 10.39 -17.91
N ARG A 89 -10.52 10.55 -18.52
CA ARG A 89 -10.40 10.80 -19.96
C ARG A 89 -10.91 9.65 -20.82
N SER A 90 -10.78 8.39 -20.40
CA SER A 90 -11.28 7.25 -21.17
C SER A 90 -12.81 7.19 -21.22
N ILE A 91 -13.49 7.64 -20.16
CA ILE A 91 -14.95 7.76 -20.11
C ILE A 91 -15.46 9.11 -20.65
N GLY A 92 -14.59 9.92 -21.26
CA GLY A 92 -14.95 11.19 -21.89
C GLY A 92 -15.07 12.39 -20.93
N ILE A 93 -14.65 12.23 -19.67
CA ILE A 93 -14.61 13.30 -18.67
C ILE A 93 -13.18 13.86 -18.59
N ASP A 94 -12.97 15.11 -18.99
CA ASP A 94 -11.67 15.76 -18.84
C ASP A 94 -11.77 16.89 -17.80
N PRO A 95 -11.35 16.64 -16.54
CA PRO A 95 -11.42 17.64 -15.48
C PRO A 95 -10.47 18.83 -15.71
N THR A 96 -9.49 18.70 -16.61
CA THR A 96 -8.55 19.79 -16.95
C THR A 96 -9.05 20.68 -18.09
N ARG A 97 -10.14 20.28 -18.77
CA ARG A 97 -10.70 21.03 -19.89
C ARG A 97 -11.46 22.26 -19.40
N LYS A 98 -11.00 23.45 -19.81
CA LYS A 98 -11.71 24.71 -19.55
C LYS A 98 -13.15 24.61 -20.10
N ARG A 99 -14.16 24.63 -19.21
CA ARG A 99 -15.57 24.73 -19.62
C ARG A 99 -15.74 26.02 -20.41
N ARG A 100 -16.22 25.93 -21.65
CA ARG A 100 -16.74 27.10 -22.35
C ARG A 100 -17.98 27.56 -21.59
N ALA A 101 -17.97 28.80 -21.09
CA ALA A 101 -19.15 29.42 -20.51
C ALA A 101 -20.27 29.37 -21.56
N ARG A 102 -21.28 28.52 -21.33
CA ARG A 102 -22.52 28.61 -22.09
C ARG A 102 -23.21 29.86 -21.58
N GLY A 103 -23.35 30.83 -22.49
CA GLY A 103 -23.92 32.13 -22.21
C GLY A 103 -25.26 32.02 -21.51
N ALA A 104 -25.46 32.94 -20.58
CA ALA A 104 -26.74 33.26 -20.00
C ALA A 104 -27.76 33.53 -21.13
N ARG A 105 -28.91 32.86 -21.04
CA ARG A 105 -30.17 33.27 -21.64
C ARG A 105 -31.26 33.01 -20.62
#